data_AF-A0A1V5HZS7-F1
#
_entry.id   AF-A0A1V5HZS7-F1
#
_cell.length_a   1.000
_cell.length_b   1.000
_cell.length_c   1.000
_cell.angle_alpha   90.00
_cell.angle_beta   90.00
_cell.angle_gamma   90.00
#
_symmetry.space_group_name_H-M   'P 1'
#
loop_
_entity.id
_entity.type
_entity.pdbx_description
1 polymer ?
#
loop_
_entity_poly.entity_id
_entity_poly.type
_entity_poly.pdbx_seq_one_letter_code
_entity_poly.pdbx_strand_id
1 'polypeptide(L)'
;MANKFMKKAIVAFAILSATSVLASCDTIKAKLPDSEYSSKILELDGITNNTLKRIYDAVVTEGDANSGVVLDNVLLALAEDQFGSFYELKDIITDDTKIADFAKNHSVYTDSDSSKMVLKVKYFYNSLLRRINEAFFGYTTNTNYAIRSIFYEQKFYVAEKADLYDLGTLTTFKEVQIDGADTADNVAKYFATDYLTVYKDYINRAILPAVMRKAIIEQYLYTKNYGTLGRSYARKVQYIALADSDYQTHTGKLMQAFAKDVINDATLCNTYDLSLLGDLYKGYFDWANMDATKKTLVTKIYDDAGYTKFTAAEDPSGKFVDTYKGTTYGGYIEDYLKITDDRSTNDTTKEKDFTGSGAYTKEVGMQIKQQALVAIDKTTDGWYTSSGLSSLPSDLKSRLFKIGVANEVDSGKTGELDYGYYINGHYYLTSTVYQNEETSTSYPYVIYDKTTTTWYLIRVDEAVKISKLGDGTGSYDTMAAHSGTDQTYWPIFRETVAREVAYLLSDTDTYKKSANQYYVDQAAIAYHDDYVYNYFKTTFPDLFD
;
A
#
# COMPACT_ATOMS: atom_id res chain seq x y z
N MET A 1 44.12 -4.22 -14.83
CA MET A 1 43.71 -3.51 -16.06
C MET A 1 42.52 -4.27 -16.64
N ALA A 2 41.30 -4.05 -16.15
CA ALA A 2 40.38 -2.97 -16.49
C ALA A 2 39.91 -3.01 -17.96
N ASN A 3 38.78 -3.68 -18.20
CA ASN A 3 37.80 -3.33 -19.24
C ASN A 3 36.47 -4.03 -18.89
N LYS A 4 35.45 -3.27 -18.46
CA LYS A 4 34.33 -2.76 -19.28
C LYS A 4 33.63 -3.87 -20.07
N PHE A 5 32.51 -4.33 -19.54
CA PHE A 5 31.18 -4.46 -20.18
C PHE A 5 30.34 -5.47 -19.39
N MET A 6 29.37 -4.99 -18.62
CA MET A 6 28.03 -5.57 -18.44
C MET A 6 27.24 -4.69 -17.46
N LYS A 7 26.71 -3.58 -17.99
CA LYS A 7 25.50 -2.95 -17.48
C LYS A 7 24.36 -3.55 -18.29
N LYS A 8 23.45 -4.30 -17.63
CA LYS A 8 22.02 -4.45 -17.93
C LYS A 8 21.44 -5.56 -17.03
N ALA A 9 20.19 -5.34 -16.60
CA ALA A 9 19.33 -6.22 -15.80
C ALA A 9 19.48 -6.17 -14.26
N ILE A 10 19.08 -5.04 -13.67
CA ILE A 10 18.35 -5.02 -12.39
C ILE A 10 17.21 -4.01 -12.57
N VAL A 11 16.02 -4.51 -12.97
CA VAL A 11 14.77 -3.74 -13.00
C VAL A 11 13.76 -4.56 -12.20
N ALA A 12 13.65 -4.25 -10.91
CA ALA A 12 12.56 -4.63 -10.02
C ALA A 12 12.75 -3.91 -8.67
N PHE A 13 12.60 -2.59 -8.66
CA PHE A 13 12.41 -1.80 -7.45
C PHE A 13 11.59 -0.57 -7.85
N ALA A 14 10.27 -0.73 -7.85
CA ALA A 14 9.35 0.37 -8.12
C ALA A 14 7.93 0.05 -7.59
N ILE A 15 7.79 -0.29 -6.32
CA ILE A 15 6.52 -0.16 -5.57
C ILE A 15 6.91 0.23 -4.14
N LEU A 16 6.08 1.04 -3.47
CA LEU A 16 6.29 1.79 -2.22
C LEU A 16 6.80 3.23 -2.48
N SER A 17 5.92 4.09 -3.02
CA SER A 17 6.11 5.55 -2.97
C SER A 17 5.04 6.26 -2.13
N ALA A 18 4.25 5.52 -1.34
CA ALA A 18 3.36 6.08 -0.32
C ALA A 18 3.73 5.67 1.12
N THR A 19 4.47 4.56 1.28
CA THR A 19 4.88 3.96 2.58
C THR A 19 6.39 4.05 2.83
N SER A 20 7.18 4.44 1.83
CA SER A 20 8.65 4.53 1.92
C SER A 20 9.16 5.67 2.80
N VAL A 21 8.27 6.52 3.31
CA VAL A 21 8.65 7.59 4.27
C VAL A 21 8.74 7.04 5.71
N LEU A 22 8.02 5.97 6.04
CA LEU A 22 8.06 5.37 7.38
C LEU A 22 9.10 4.24 7.51
N ALA A 23 9.51 3.63 6.39
CA ALA A 23 10.56 2.61 6.36
C ALA A 23 11.95 3.20 6.05
N SER A 24 12.17 4.51 6.26
CA SER A 24 13.52 5.06 6.18
C SER A 24 14.30 4.58 7.40
N CYS A 25 15.34 3.78 7.15
CA CYS A 25 16.35 3.42 8.13
C CYS A 25 16.75 4.65 8.96
N ASP A 26 16.35 4.68 10.23
CA ASP A 26 17.03 5.54 11.17
C ASP A 26 18.49 5.07 11.22
N THR A 27 19.36 5.96 10.78
CA THR A 27 20.79 5.77 10.97
C THR A 27 21.01 5.83 12.47
N ILE A 28 21.54 4.76 13.07
CA ILE A 28 21.85 4.68 14.51
C ILE A 28 22.45 6.00 14.98
N LYS A 29 21.64 6.85 15.63
CA LYS A 29 22.12 8.06 16.28
C LYS A 29 22.34 7.74 17.75
N ALA A 30 23.60 7.47 18.03
CA ALA A 30 24.24 7.31 19.34
C ALA A 30 24.03 5.97 20.06
N LYS A 31 25.03 5.09 19.94
CA LYS A 31 25.34 4.07 20.95
C LYS A 31 26.35 4.69 21.94
N LEU A 32 26.02 4.74 23.23
CA LEU A 32 27.01 5.06 24.28
C LEU A 32 28.04 3.92 24.36
N PRO A 33 29.35 4.20 24.49
CA PRO A 33 30.36 3.17 24.72
C PRO A 33 30.04 2.35 25.98
N ASP A 34 30.29 1.04 25.93
CA ASP A 34 29.90 0.07 26.98
C ASP A 34 30.51 0.40 28.38
N SER A 35 31.49 1.30 28.46
CA SER A 35 32.12 1.78 29.69
C SER A 35 31.38 2.92 30.41
N GLU A 36 30.32 3.49 29.83
CA GLU A 36 29.64 4.71 30.31
C GLU A 36 28.21 4.46 30.85
N TYR A 37 27.74 3.21 30.90
CA TYR A 37 26.35 2.92 31.34
C TYR A 37 26.06 3.22 32.82
N SER A 38 27.09 3.44 33.63
CA SER A 38 26.98 3.73 35.07
C SER A 38 27.71 5.01 35.51
N SER A 39 28.19 5.82 34.55
CA SER A 39 28.69 7.16 34.87
C SER A 39 27.51 8.09 35.18
N LYS A 40 27.59 8.84 36.29
CA LYS A 40 26.65 9.94 36.53
C LYS A 40 26.83 10.95 35.41
N ILE A 41 25.79 11.12 34.59
CA ILE A 41 25.80 12.06 33.45
C ILE A 41 26.01 13.51 33.93
N LEU A 42 25.64 13.82 35.18
CA LEU A 42 25.87 15.11 35.83
C LEU A 42 26.16 14.91 37.33
N GLU A 43 27.30 15.43 37.82
CA GLU A 43 27.46 15.77 39.24
C GLU A 43 27.05 17.23 39.43
N LEU A 44 26.11 17.48 40.33
CA LEU A 44 25.62 18.83 40.61
C LEU A 44 25.61 19.10 42.11
N ASP A 45 26.80 19.36 42.65
CA ASP A 45 26.92 20.18 43.86
C ASP A 45 27.14 21.63 43.44
N GLY A 46 26.23 22.52 43.87
CA GLY A 46 26.48 23.96 43.94
C GLY A 46 26.27 24.82 42.68
N ILE A 47 25.28 24.54 41.81
CA ILE A 47 25.00 25.44 40.66
C ILE A 47 23.64 26.14 40.79
N THR A 48 23.72 27.47 40.92
CA THR A 48 22.62 28.43 40.87
C THR A 48 22.29 28.78 39.40
N ASN A 49 21.01 28.76 39.04
CA ASN A 49 20.39 29.40 37.85
C ASN A 49 21.21 29.45 36.54
N ASN A 50 21.33 28.32 35.80
CA ASN A 50 21.19 28.30 34.31
C ASN A 50 21.27 26.89 33.66
N THR A 51 20.86 25.84 34.35
CA THR A 51 21.03 24.44 33.88
C THR A 51 20.17 24.14 32.65
N LEU A 52 18.98 24.73 32.55
CA LEU A 52 18.08 24.60 31.39
C LEU A 52 18.67 25.20 30.12
N LYS A 53 19.37 26.35 30.21
CA LYS A 53 20.00 26.97 29.05
C LYS A 53 21.16 26.14 28.50
N ARG A 54 21.95 25.48 29.35
CA ARG A 54 23.03 24.59 28.88
C ARG A 54 22.51 23.32 28.23
N ILE A 55 21.40 22.78 28.70
CA ILE A 55 20.70 21.64 28.07
C ILE A 55 20.06 22.09 26.75
N TYR A 56 19.45 23.28 26.72
CA TYR A 56 18.89 23.92 25.54
C TYR A 56 19.96 24.21 24.47
N ASP A 57 21.09 24.83 24.84
CA ASP A 57 22.21 25.14 23.93
C ASP A 57 22.87 23.86 23.38
N ALA A 58 22.80 22.73 24.10
CA ALA A 58 23.27 21.43 23.63
C ALA A 58 22.27 20.73 22.68
N VAL A 59 21.00 21.12 22.72
CA VAL A 59 19.91 20.61 21.86
C VAL A 59 19.61 21.56 20.69
N VAL A 60 20.01 22.83 20.75
CA VAL A 60 19.56 23.90 19.84
C VAL A 60 20.75 24.64 19.24
N THR A 61 21.66 23.95 18.56
CA THR A 61 22.58 24.61 17.64
C THR A 61 21.83 24.92 16.34
N GLU A 62 21.78 26.19 15.93
CA GLU A 62 21.15 26.64 14.68
C GLU A 62 21.66 25.83 13.48
N GLY A 63 20.72 25.30 12.69
CA GLY A 63 20.99 24.56 11.46
C GLY A 63 20.85 23.03 11.53
N ASP A 64 20.59 22.45 12.71
CA ASP A 64 20.46 21.01 12.89
C ASP A 64 19.02 20.51 13.10
N ALA A 65 18.85 19.19 12.88
CA ALA A 65 17.61 18.39 12.90
C ALA A 65 16.64 18.64 14.08
N ASN A 66 17.07 19.29 15.15
CA ASN A 66 16.30 19.49 16.37
C ASN A 66 15.20 20.56 16.22
N SER A 67 15.37 21.52 15.31
CA SER A 67 14.31 22.47 14.96
C SER A 67 13.11 21.74 14.34
N GLY A 68 13.33 20.94 13.29
CA GLY A 68 12.29 20.11 12.68
C GLY A 68 11.56 19.23 13.70
N VAL A 69 12.29 18.62 14.65
CA VAL A 69 11.72 17.79 15.73
C VAL A 69 10.78 18.60 16.65
N VAL A 70 11.12 19.84 16.98
CA VAL A 70 10.25 20.69 17.82
C VAL A 70 8.95 21.05 17.09
N LEU A 71 9.04 21.47 15.84
CA LEU A 71 7.85 21.75 15.01
C LEU A 71 6.97 20.50 14.88
N ASP A 72 7.60 19.36 14.64
CA ASP A 72 6.96 18.06 14.52
C ASP A 72 6.16 17.67 15.77
N ASN A 73 6.69 17.95 16.96
CA ASN A 73 6.01 17.70 18.24
C ASN A 73 4.85 18.66 18.49
N VAL A 74 5.01 19.94 18.13
CA VAL A 74 3.92 20.93 18.22
C VAL A 74 2.76 20.51 17.33
N LEU A 75 3.04 20.14 16.08
CA LEU A 75 2.02 19.69 15.13
C LEU A 75 1.34 18.39 15.58
N LEU A 76 2.09 17.46 16.20
CA LEU A 76 1.50 16.26 16.80
C LEU A 76 0.54 16.62 17.94
N ALA A 77 0.94 17.48 18.87
CA ALA A 77 0.09 17.89 19.99
C ALA A 77 -1.20 18.59 19.49
N LEU A 78 -1.11 19.43 18.46
CA LEU A 78 -2.27 20.05 17.83
C LEU A 78 -3.18 19.02 17.14
N ALA A 79 -2.59 17.99 16.53
CA ALA A 79 -3.35 16.90 15.94
C ALA A 79 -4.11 16.10 17.00
N GLU A 80 -3.45 15.76 18.12
CA GLU A 80 -4.08 15.03 19.23
C GLU A 80 -5.16 15.85 19.93
N ASP A 81 -4.98 17.16 20.11
CA ASP A 81 -6.02 18.06 20.60
C ASP A 81 -7.23 18.09 19.64
N GLN A 82 -6.97 18.17 18.34
CA GLN A 82 -8.02 18.26 17.34
C GLN A 82 -8.82 16.95 17.17
N PHE A 83 -8.14 15.81 17.16
CA PHE A 83 -8.73 14.51 16.80
C PHE A 83 -8.86 13.49 17.92
N GLY A 84 -8.14 13.68 19.03
CA GLY A 84 -7.85 12.68 20.04
C GLY A 84 -6.63 11.81 19.70
N SER A 85 -6.07 11.17 20.72
CA SER A 85 -4.97 10.21 20.53
C SER A 85 -5.48 8.87 20.00
N PHE A 86 -4.62 8.13 19.29
CA PHE A 86 -5.01 6.82 18.73
C PHE A 86 -5.47 5.82 19.79
N TYR A 87 -4.79 5.74 20.94
CA TYR A 87 -5.15 4.78 21.99
C TYR A 87 -6.40 5.18 22.77
N GLU A 88 -6.67 6.48 22.92
CA GLU A 88 -7.95 6.95 23.46
C GLU A 88 -9.11 6.52 22.53
N LEU A 89 -8.96 6.75 21.22
CA LEU A 89 -9.93 6.32 20.21
C LEU A 89 -10.12 4.79 20.23
N LYS A 90 -9.02 4.03 20.31
CA LYS A 90 -9.04 2.56 20.39
C LYS A 90 -9.86 2.05 21.57
N ASP A 91 -9.80 2.72 22.72
CA ASP A 91 -10.49 2.30 23.95
C ASP A 91 -12.01 2.56 23.90
N ILE A 92 -12.47 3.46 23.02
CA ILE A 92 -13.89 3.81 22.88
C ILE A 92 -14.55 3.25 21.62
N ILE A 93 -13.79 2.79 20.62
CA ILE A 93 -14.27 2.50 19.25
C ILE A 93 -15.42 1.47 19.16
N THR A 94 -15.59 0.65 20.18
CA THR A 94 -16.64 -0.38 20.25
C THR A 94 -17.93 0.08 20.92
N ASP A 95 -17.99 1.31 21.45
CA ASP A 95 -19.13 1.84 22.21
C ASP A 95 -19.61 3.18 21.62
N ASP A 96 -20.71 3.13 20.88
CA ASP A 96 -21.29 4.29 20.17
C ASP A 96 -21.69 5.43 21.12
N THR A 97 -22.00 5.14 22.39
CA THR A 97 -22.35 6.20 23.37
C THR A 97 -21.09 6.97 23.76
N LYS A 98 -20.00 6.24 24.07
CA LYS A 98 -18.71 6.87 24.38
C LYS A 98 -18.15 7.64 23.20
N ILE A 99 -18.32 7.10 21.98
CA ILE A 99 -17.93 7.79 20.75
C ILE A 99 -18.71 9.10 20.58
N ALA A 100 -20.03 9.07 20.77
CA ALA A 100 -20.86 10.26 20.64
C ALA A 100 -20.48 11.34 21.68
N ASP A 101 -20.15 10.94 22.91
CA ASP A 101 -19.69 11.88 23.94
C ASP A 101 -18.30 12.45 23.64
N PHE A 102 -17.37 11.60 23.18
CA PHE A 102 -16.07 12.03 22.71
C PHE A 102 -16.19 13.03 21.56
N ALA A 103 -17.00 12.74 20.54
CA ALA A 103 -17.18 13.58 19.37
C ALA A 103 -17.71 14.99 19.68
N LYS A 104 -18.42 15.19 20.80
CA LYS A 104 -18.90 16.52 21.23
C LYS A 104 -17.77 17.46 21.65
N ASN A 105 -16.64 16.90 22.10
CA ASN A 105 -15.47 17.68 22.54
C ASN A 105 -14.50 17.99 21.40
N HIS A 106 -14.68 17.38 20.22
CA HIS A 106 -13.80 17.52 19.08
C HIS A 106 -14.56 18.07 17.86
N SER A 107 -14.35 19.36 17.58
CA SER A 107 -15.09 20.10 16.54
C SER A 107 -15.05 19.46 15.14
N VAL A 108 -13.99 18.71 14.82
CA VAL A 108 -13.82 18.00 13.55
C VAL A 108 -14.84 16.92 13.28
N TYR A 109 -15.48 16.37 14.32
CA TYR A 109 -16.50 15.33 14.18
C TYR A 109 -17.92 15.87 14.27
N THR A 110 -18.09 17.18 14.53
CA THR A 110 -19.42 17.77 14.71
C THR A 110 -20.28 17.57 13.47
N ASP A 111 -21.51 17.12 13.70
CA ASP A 111 -22.53 16.96 12.68
C ASP A 111 -23.91 17.20 13.31
N SER A 112 -24.87 17.65 12.51
CA SER A 112 -26.27 17.77 12.94
C SER A 112 -26.89 16.41 13.31
N ASP A 113 -26.34 15.32 12.78
CA ASP A 113 -26.77 13.96 13.02
C ASP A 113 -25.73 13.21 13.88
N SER A 114 -26.13 12.81 15.09
CA SER A 114 -25.24 12.11 16.03
C SER A 114 -24.73 10.77 15.47
N SER A 115 -25.49 10.10 14.60
CA SER A 115 -25.03 8.87 13.95
C SER A 115 -23.87 9.13 13.01
N LYS A 116 -23.86 10.28 12.32
CA LYS A 116 -22.75 10.71 11.47
C LYS A 116 -21.53 11.12 12.29
N MET A 117 -21.72 11.73 13.46
CA MET A 117 -20.60 12.00 14.38
C MET A 117 -19.87 10.70 14.75
N VAL A 118 -20.64 9.65 15.10
CA VAL A 118 -20.10 8.31 15.40
C VAL A 118 -19.36 7.73 14.19
N LEU A 119 -19.94 7.81 12.99
CA LEU A 119 -19.31 7.32 11.77
C LEU A 119 -18.00 8.05 11.44
N LYS A 120 -17.93 9.37 11.65
CA LYS A 120 -16.70 10.16 11.41
C LYS A 120 -15.56 9.74 12.33
N VAL A 121 -15.85 9.53 13.62
CA VAL A 121 -14.84 9.02 14.58
C VAL A 121 -14.38 7.61 14.17
N LYS A 122 -15.32 6.72 13.83
CA LYS A 122 -15.00 5.36 13.35
C LYS A 122 -14.14 5.37 12.10
N TYR A 123 -14.48 6.21 11.13
CA TYR A 123 -13.71 6.36 9.91
C TYR A 123 -12.30 6.88 10.21
N PHE A 124 -12.17 7.91 11.06
CA PHE A 124 -10.88 8.46 11.42
C PHE A 124 -9.99 7.43 12.13
N TYR A 125 -10.50 6.74 13.15
CA TYR A 125 -9.76 5.66 13.81
C TYR A 125 -9.31 4.57 12.82
N ASN A 126 -10.21 4.11 11.95
CA ASN A 126 -9.88 3.08 10.97
C ASN A 126 -8.87 3.56 9.92
N SER A 127 -8.88 4.86 9.58
CA SER A 127 -7.85 5.48 8.74
C SER A 127 -6.48 5.48 9.43
N LEU A 128 -6.41 5.83 10.72
CA LEU A 128 -5.17 5.73 11.50
C LEU A 128 -4.68 4.28 11.60
N LEU A 129 -5.57 3.34 11.93
CA LEU A 129 -5.26 1.93 12.03
C LEU A 129 -4.74 1.38 10.70
N ARG A 130 -5.39 1.72 9.58
CA ARG A 130 -4.93 1.34 8.24
C ARG A 130 -3.50 1.81 7.97
N ARG A 131 -3.16 3.06 8.32
CA ARG A 131 -1.80 3.60 8.11
C ARG A 131 -0.76 2.96 9.02
N ILE A 132 -1.13 2.65 10.27
CA ILE A 132 -0.29 1.85 11.16
C ILE A 132 -0.05 0.48 10.51
N ASN A 133 -1.10 -0.15 9.99
CA ASN A 133 -0.99 -1.44 9.33
C ASN A 133 -0.16 -1.36 8.05
N GLU A 134 -0.29 -0.32 7.24
CA GLU A 134 0.55 -0.10 6.06
C GLU A 134 2.04 -0.01 6.44
N ALA A 135 2.37 0.64 7.55
CA ALA A 135 3.74 0.70 8.07
C ALA A 135 4.25 -0.69 8.49
N PHE A 136 3.48 -1.43 9.30
CA PHE A 136 3.84 -2.80 9.70
C PHE A 136 3.95 -3.76 8.51
N PHE A 137 3.00 -3.68 7.58
CA PHE A 137 2.96 -4.51 6.39
C PHE A 137 4.18 -4.24 5.49
N GLY A 138 4.63 -2.98 5.41
CA GLY A 138 5.87 -2.61 4.72
C GLY A 138 7.11 -3.35 5.23
N TYR A 139 7.15 -3.76 6.51
CA TYR A 139 8.24 -4.56 7.06
C TYR A 139 8.17 -6.05 6.69
N THR A 140 7.00 -6.56 6.31
CA THR A 140 6.84 -7.98 5.98
C THR A 140 7.64 -8.38 4.74
N THR A 141 7.83 -7.43 3.82
CA THR A 141 8.59 -7.61 2.58
C THR A 141 10.03 -7.06 2.66
N ASN A 142 10.43 -6.49 3.80
CA ASN A 142 11.78 -5.97 4.01
C ASN A 142 12.79 -7.12 4.14
N THR A 143 13.86 -7.10 3.34
CA THR A 143 14.89 -8.14 3.28
C THR A 143 15.65 -8.36 4.59
N ASN A 144 15.60 -7.40 5.53
CA ASN A 144 16.18 -7.57 6.85
C ASN A 144 15.37 -8.57 7.70
N TYR A 145 14.06 -8.58 7.51
CA TYR A 145 13.10 -9.36 8.30
C TYR A 145 12.49 -10.52 7.51
N ALA A 146 12.66 -10.53 6.19
CA ALA A 146 12.21 -11.58 5.30
C ALA A 146 13.38 -12.33 4.66
N ILE A 147 13.35 -13.67 4.73
CA ILE A 147 14.28 -14.55 4.01
C ILE A 147 13.47 -15.54 3.19
N ARG A 148 13.80 -15.70 1.90
CA ARG A 148 13.16 -16.70 1.01
C ARG A 148 11.62 -16.60 1.04
N SER A 149 11.12 -15.37 1.03
CA SER A 149 9.69 -15.08 1.10
C SER A 149 8.99 -15.60 2.37
N ILE A 150 9.72 -15.69 3.48
CA ILE A 150 9.19 -15.93 4.82
C ILE A 150 9.56 -14.73 5.68
N PHE A 151 8.54 -14.10 6.28
CA PHE A 151 8.71 -13.05 7.27
C PHE A 151 8.96 -13.64 8.66
N TYR A 152 9.90 -13.06 9.40
CA TYR A 152 10.26 -13.46 10.75
C TYR A 152 10.05 -12.30 11.73
N GLU A 153 8.95 -12.34 12.48
CA GLU A 153 8.61 -11.31 13.48
C GLU A 153 9.72 -11.13 14.52
N GLN A 154 10.41 -12.22 14.89
CA GLN A 154 11.51 -12.18 15.86
C GLN A 154 12.61 -11.20 15.45
N LYS A 155 12.94 -11.13 14.16
CA LYS A 155 13.98 -10.24 13.68
C LYS A 155 13.58 -8.78 13.81
N PHE A 156 12.33 -8.47 13.48
CA PHE A 156 11.77 -7.14 13.68
C PHE A 156 11.76 -6.78 15.16
N TYR A 157 11.21 -7.65 16.01
CA TYR A 157 11.14 -7.43 17.46
C TYR A 157 12.52 -7.20 18.11
N VAL A 158 13.55 -7.95 17.71
CA VAL A 158 14.91 -7.77 18.20
C VAL A 158 15.53 -6.47 17.71
N ALA A 159 15.26 -6.04 16.47
CA ALA A 159 15.71 -4.77 15.94
C ALA A 159 15.10 -3.60 16.72
N GLU A 160 13.78 -3.60 16.92
CA GLU A 160 13.10 -2.52 17.65
C GLU A 160 13.55 -2.46 19.13
N LYS A 161 13.86 -3.61 19.76
CA LYS A 161 14.49 -3.60 21.09
C LYS A 161 15.91 -3.03 21.09
N ALA A 162 16.69 -3.31 20.06
CA ALA A 162 18.04 -2.76 19.92
C ALA A 162 18.00 -1.23 19.74
N ASP A 163 16.93 -0.71 19.14
CA ASP A 163 16.64 0.73 19.00
C ASP A 163 15.97 1.34 20.24
N LEU A 164 15.92 0.58 21.35
CA LEU A 164 15.49 1.03 22.69
C LEU A 164 13.99 1.38 22.79
N TYR A 165 13.14 0.76 21.96
CA TYR A 165 11.69 0.81 22.15
C TYR A 165 11.25 -0.09 23.31
N ASP A 166 10.32 0.39 24.13
CA ASP A 166 9.71 -0.40 25.21
C ASP A 166 8.61 -1.32 24.63
N LEU A 167 9.01 -2.57 24.34
CA LEU A 167 8.12 -3.56 23.75
C LEU A 167 7.54 -4.50 24.80
N GLY A 168 6.26 -4.83 24.63
CA GLY A 168 5.60 -5.89 25.37
C GLY A 168 6.30 -7.25 25.21
N THR A 169 6.11 -8.13 26.18
CA THR A 169 6.72 -9.46 26.18
C THR A 169 6.04 -10.36 25.15
N LEU A 170 6.83 -10.93 24.24
CA LEU A 170 6.42 -12.01 23.34
C LEU A 170 7.09 -13.32 23.74
N THR A 171 6.30 -14.38 23.86
CA THR A 171 6.79 -15.76 24.11
C THR A 171 6.85 -16.60 22.83
N THR A 172 6.07 -16.24 21.82
CA THR A 172 6.04 -16.90 20.51
C THR A 172 6.13 -15.83 19.43
N PHE A 173 6.99 -16.05 18.44
CA PHE A 173 7.12 -15.21 17.28
C PHE A 173 6.45 -15.84 16.08
N LYS A 174 5.89 -15.01 15.20
CA LYS A 174 5.34 -15.50 13.94
C LYS A 174 6.43 -15.67 12.88
N GLU A 175 6.36 -16.80 12.18
CA GLU A 175 7.11 -17.11 10.97
C GLU A 175 6.11 -17.45 9.87
N VAL A 176 6.01 -16.59 8.86
CA VAL A 176 4.88 -16.60 7.94
C VAL A 176 5.36 -16.48 6.51
N GLN A 177 4.93 -17.41 5.65
CA GLN A 177 5.13 -17.28 4.22
C GLN A 177 4.40 -16.03 3.71
N ILE A 178 5.15 -15.17 3.02
CA ILE A 178 4.63 -13.96 2.40
C ILE A 178 3.69 -14.36 1.26
N ASP A 179 2.53 -13.75 1.24
CA ASP A 179 1.53 -13.88 0.19
C ASP A 179 1.34 -12.52 -0.49
N GLY A 180 1.54 -12.47 -1.80
CA GLY A 180 1.36 -11.26 -2.59
C GLY A 180 -0.09 -10.78 -2.61
N ALA A 181 -1.06 -11.65 -2.33
CA ALA A 181 -2.47 -11.26 -2.22
C ALA A 181 -2.81 -10.60 -0.88
N ASP A 182 -1.93 -10.70 0.13
CA ASP A 182 -2.16 -10.02 1.40
C ASP A 182 -1.94 -8.50 1.26
N THR A 183 -2.68 -7.73 2.03
CA THR A 183 -2.55 -6.27 2.13
C THR A 183 -2.27 -5.85 3.58
N ALA A 184 -2.26 -4.54 3.84
CA ALA A 184 -2.20 -4.01 5.20
C ALA A 184 -3.31 -4.56 6.11
N ASP A 185 -4.46 -4.95 5.57
CA ASP A 185 -5.54 -5.54 6.38
C ASP A 185 -5.15 -6.92 6.95
N ASN A 186 -4.12 -7.57 6.39
CA ASN A 186 -3.63 -8.87 6.82
C ASN A 186 -2.44 -8.79 7.80
N VAL A 187 -2.09 -7.63 8.36
CA VAL A 187 -0.97 -7.49 9.32
C VAL A 187 -1.04 -8.46 10.48
N ALA A 188 -2.24 -8.74 10.98
CA ALA A 188 -2.45 -9.70 12.06
C ALA A 188 -2.06 -11.14 11.70
N LYS A 189 -1.88 -11.48 10.41
CA LYS A 189 -1.29 -12.75 9.96
C LYS A 189 0.20 -12.81 10.31
N TYR A 190 0.93 -11.71 10.12
CA TYR A 190 2.39 -11.62 10.20
C TYR A 190 2.93 -11.26 11.59
N PHE A 191 2.18 -10.49 12.37
CA PHE A 191 2.58 -10.07 13.72
C PHE A 191 1.70 -10.71 14.78
N ALA A 192 2.13 -10.71 16.04
CA ALA A 192 1.35 -11.16 17.18
C ALA A 192 -0.08 -10.58 17.17
N THR A 193 -1.07 -11.38 17.59
CA THR A 193 -2.50 -10.97 17.51
C THR A 193 -2.78 -9.64 18.21
N ASP A 194 -2.04 -9.34 19.29
CA ASP A 194 -2.13 -8.08 20.04
C ASP A 194 -0.92 -7.16 19.76
N TYR A 195 -0.45 -7.11 18.51
CA TYR A 195 0.70 -6.29 18.11
C TYR A 195 0.53 -4.80 18.48
N LEU A 196 -0.70 -4.27 18.48
CA LEU A 196 -0.98 -2.90 18.92
C LEU A 196 -0.61 -2.64 20.38
N THR A 197 -0.64 -3.66 21.24
CA THR A 197 -0.19 -3.57 22.63
C THR A 197 1.29 -3.87 22.75
N VAL A 198 1.77 -4.91 22.06
CA VAL A 198 3.18 -5.34 22.09
C VAL A 198 4.12 -4.25 21.59
N TYR A 199 3.76 -3.57 20.50
CA TYR A 199 4.59 -2.54 19.86
C TYR A 199 4.09 -1.13 20.19
N LYS A 200 3.41 -0.93 21.32
CA LYS A 200 2.79 0.36 21.67
C LYS A 200 3.77 1.54 21.70
N ASP A 201 4.93 1.38 22.33
CA ASP A 201 5.94 2.46 22.39
C ASP A 201 6.46 2.80 20.98
N TYR A 202 6.76 1.77 20.19
CA TYR A 202 7.15 1.93 18.80
C TYR A 202 6.08 2.64 17.96
N ILE A 203 4.81 2.22 18.06
CA ILE A 203 3.69 2.85 17.34
C ILE A 203 3.57 4.32 17.73
N ASN A 204 3.64 4.65 19.02
CA ASN A 204 3.52 6.03 19.52
C ASN A 204 4.68 6.92 19.10
N ARG A 205 5.91 6.40 19.06
CA ARG A 205 7.11 7.21 18.85
C ARG A 205 7.59 7.24 17.40
N ALA A 206 7.42 6.15 16.66
CA ALA A 206 7.94 6.02 15.29
C ALA A 206 6.86 6.24 14.23
N ILE A 207 5.63 5.77 14.47
CA ILE A 207 4.59 5.74 13.42
C ILE A 207 3.60 6.90 13.56
N LEU A 208 2.95 7.00 14.72
CA LEU A 208 1.86 7.95 14.95
C LEU A 208 2.22 9.42 14.70
N PRO A 209 3.44 9.91 15.01
CA PRO A 209 3.79 11.31 14.74
C PRO A 209 3.61 11.68 13.26
N ALA A 210 4.13 10.87 12.35
CA ALA A 210 3.99 11.11 10.92
C ALA A 210 2.52 10.98 10.45
N VAL A 211 1.82 9.95 10.95
CA VAL A 211 0.42 9.69 10.58
C VAL A 211 -0.52 10.82 11.02
N MET A 212 -0.37 11.31 12.26
CA MET A 212 -1.18 12.37 12.85
C MET A 212 -0.88 13.73 12.21
N ARG A 213 0.39 14.03 11.90
CA ARG A 213 0.74 15.23 11.13
C ARG A 213 0.13 15.22 9.74
N LYS A 214 0.02 14.06 9.10
CA LYS A 214 -0.67 13.94 7.82
C LYS A 214 -2.17 14.21 7.96
N ALA A 215 -2.79 13.74 9.04
CA ALA A 215 -4.20 13.98 9.34
C ALA A 215 -4.56 15.46 9.49
N ILE A 216 -3.72 16.30 10.13
CA ILE A 216 -3.98 17.75 10.20
C ILE A 216 -3.89 18.39 8.80
N ILE A 217 -2.94 17.98 7.95
CA ILE A 217 -2.83 18.49 6.57
C ILE A 217 -4.09 18.14 5.77
N GLU A 218 -4.58 16.91 5.92
CA GLU A 218 -5.85 16.48 5.31
C GLU A 218 -7.03 17.33 5.75
N GLN A 219 -7.11 17.63 7.05
CA GLN A 219 -8.17 18.45 7.61
C GLN A 219 -8.09 19.91 7.16
N TYR A 220 -6.89 20.46 7.00
CA TYR A 220 -6.68 21.75 6.36
C TYR A 220 -7.19 21.74 4.91
N LEU A 221 -6.82 20.73 4.12
CA LEU A 221 -7.30 20.58 2.75
C LEU A 221 -8.82 20.45 2.69
N TYR A 222 -9.41 19.65 3.57
CA TYR A 222 -10.85 19.46 3.65
C TYR A 222 -11.60 20.74 4.02
N THR A 223 -11.11 21.52 4.99
CA THR A 223 -11.84 22.69 5.51
C THR A 223 -11.51 24.00 4.82
N LYS A 224 -10.28 24.18 4.33
CA LYS A 224 -9.78 25.45 3.77
C LYS A 224 -9.51 25.39 2.28
N ASN A 225 -9.30 24.20 1.72
CA ASN A 225 -8.94 24.04 0.31
C ASN A 225 -9.78 22.99 -0.43
N TYR A 226 -11.06 22.86 -0.05
CA TYR A 226 -11.94 21.79 -0.53
C TYR A 226 -12.05 21.73 -2.07
N GLY A 227 -12.09 22.89 -2.73
CA GLY A 227 -12.17 22.97 -4.20
C GLY A 227 -10.97 22.36 -4.93
N THR A 228 -9.81 22.24 -4.27
CA THR A 228 -8.64 21.56 -4.83
C THR A 228 -8.87 20.05 -4.94
N LEU A 229 -9.61 19.45 -4.00
CA LEU A 229 -9.89 18.01 -4.00
C LEU A 229 -10.60 17.58 -5.29
N GLY A 230 -11.57 18.37 -5.75
CA GLY A 230 -12.29 18.12 -7.00
C GLY A 230 -11.46 18.35 -8.27
N ARG A 231 -10.34 19.07 -8.16
CA ARG A 231 -9.37 19.37 -9.24
C ARG A 231 -8.14 18.47 -9.21
N SER A 232 -8.06 17.54 -8.27
CA SER A 232 -6.97 16.56 -8.16
C SER A 232 -6.97 15.53 -9.29
N TYR A 233 -8.12 15.36 -9.96
CA TYR A 233 -8.39 14.26 -10.89
C TYR A 233 -8.11 12.88 -10.27
N ALA A 234 -8.27 12.72 -8.96
CA ALA A 234 -8.05 11.44 -8.30
C ALA A 234 -8.90 10.32 -8.90
N ARG A 235 -8.33 9.12 -8.96
CA ARG A 235 -8.95 7.89 -9.47
C ARG A 235 -8.75 6.78 -8.46
N LYS A 236 -9.79 6.00 -8.19
CA LYS A 236 -9.65 4.68 -7.59
C LYS A 236 -9.57 3.67 -8.73
N VAL A 237 -8.49 2.91 -8.80
CA VAL A 237 -8.27 1.95 -9.88
C VAL A 237 -7.83 0.61 -9.33
N GLN A 238 -8.09 -0.42 -10.12
CA GLN A 238 -7.38 -1.68 -10.05
C GLN A 238 -6.82 -1.98 -11.44
N TYR A 239 -5.53 -2.23 -11.57
CA TYR A 239 -4.97 -2.67 -12.84
C TYR A 239 -3.97 -3.80 -12.67
N ILE A 240 -3.75 -4.52 -13.76
CA ILE A 240 -2.78 -5.61 -13.85
C ILE A 240 -1.90 -5.39 -15.09
N ALA A 241 -0.62 -5.72 -14.95
CA ALA A 241 0.36 -5.68 -16.02
C ALA A 241 1.07 -7.04 -16.13
N LEU A 242 0.83 -7.74 -17.24
CA LEU A 242 1.35 -9.08 -17.47
C LEU A 242 2.29 -9.10 -18.66
N ALA A 243 3.58 -9.30 -18.40
CA ALA A 243 4.57 -9.44 -19.46
C ALA A 243 4.29 -10.71 -20.27
N ASP A 244 4.36 -10.59 -21.60
CA ASP A 244 4.37 -11.73 -22.49
C ASP A 244 5.75 -12.38 -22.41
N SER A 245 5.85 -13.54 -21.76
CA SER A 245 7.11 -14.30 -21.69
C SER A 245 7.42 -14.96 -23.04
N ASP A 246 8.49 -15.79 -23.11
CA ASP A 246 8.94 -16.50 -24.32
C ASP A 246 7.84 -17.31 -25.05
N TYR A 247 6.67 -17.47 -24.42
CA TYR A 247 5.46 -18.06 -24.97
C TYR A 247 4.47 -17.01 -25.52
N GLN A 248 4.94 -16.10 -26.39
CA GLN A 248 4.35 -14.87 -26.99
C GLN A 248 2.84 -14.83 -27.37
N THR A 249 2.06 -15.90 -27.17
CA THR A 249 0.62 -15.94 -27.45
C THR A 249 -0.25 -16.39 -26.27
N HIS A 250 0.32 -16.89 -25.17
CA HIS A 250 -0.47 -17.45 -24.07
C HIS A 250 -1.03 -16.37 -23.15
N THR A 251 -0.27 -15.32 -22.85
CA THR A 251 -0.72 -14.23 -21.96
C THR A 251 -1.92 -13.49 -22.54
N GLY A 252 -1.87 -13.15 -23.83
CA GLY A 252 -2.99 -12.49 -24.51
C GLY A 252 -4.25 -13.36 -24.57
N LYS A 253 -4.10 -14.67 -24.78
CA LYS A 253 -5.22 -15.63 -24.74
C LYS A 253 -5.80 -15.77 -23.33
N LEU A 254 -4.95 -15.80 -22.31
CA LEU A 254 -5.38 -15.84 -20.91
C LEU A 254 -6.22 -14.62 -20.55
N MET A 255 -5.78 -13.42 -20.96
CA MET A 255 -6.52 -12.19 -20.70
C MET A 255 -7.86 -12.12 -21.44
N GLN A 256 -7.91 -12.62 -22.68
CA GLN A 256 -9.16 -12.74 -23.43
C GLN A 256 -10.12 -13.76 -22.81
N ALA A 257 -9.62 -14.92 -22.36
CA ALA A 257 -10.42 -15.92 -21.67
C ALA A 257 -10.96 -15.38 -20.34
N PHE A 258 -10.15 -14.65 -19.57
CA PHE A 258 -10.60 -13.96 -18.36
C PHE A 258 -11.68 -12.91 -18.65
N ALA A 259 -11.51 -12.11 -19.70
CA ALA A 259 -12.53 -11.14 -20.13
C ALA A 259 -13.84 -11.83 -20.52
N LYS A 260 -13.77 -12.93 -21.27
CA LYS A 260 -14.92 -13.76 -21.67
C LYS A 260 -15.66 -14.38 -20.49
N ASP A 261 -14.93 -14.93 -19.53
CA ASP A 261 -15.49 -15.84 -18.53
C ASP A 261 -15.75 -15.19 -17.18
N VAL A 262 -15.05 -14.10 -16.87
CA VAL A 262 -15.19 -13.39 -15.60
C VAL A 262 -15.84 -12.02 -15.84
N ILE A 263 -15.23 -11.17 -16.68
CA ILE A 263 -15.71 -9.78 -16.85
C ILE A 263 -17.09 -9.73 -17.52
N ASN A 264 -17.31 -10.57 -18.54
CA ASN A 264 -18.59 -10.61 -19.25
C ASN A 264 -19.71 -11.34 -18.48
N ASP A 265 -19.40 -12.03 -17.38
CA ASP A 265 -20.40 -12.66 -16.52
C ASP A 265 -20.79 -11.74 -15.37
N ALA A 266 -22.07 -11.35 -15.30
CA ALA A 266 -22.57 -10.38 -14.34
C ALA A 266 -22.47 -10.81 -12.86
N THR A 267 -22.29 -12.10 -12.60
CA THR A 267 -22.11 -12.63 -11.24
C THR A 267 -20.62 -12.74 -10.92
N LEU A 268 -19.84 -13.33 -11.82
CA LEU A 268 -18.42 -13.58 -11.57
C LEU A 268 -17.59 -12.29 -11.54
N CYS A 269 -17.93 -11.27 -12.32
CA CYS A 269 -17.24 -9.97 -12.28
C CYS A 269 -17.39 -9.22 -10.94
N ASN A 270 -18.38 -9.60 -10.12
CA ASN A 270 -18.60 -9.05 -8.78
C ASN A 270 -18.02 -9.95 -7.67
N THR A 271 -17.67 -11.20 -8.01
CA THR A 271 -17.07 -12.17 -7.08
C THR A 271 -15.55 -12.17 -7.18
N TYR A 272 -15.01 -12.03 -8.39
CA TYR A 272 -13.58 -12.11 -8.67
C TYR A 272 -13.10 -10.82 -9.32
N ASP A 273 -11.97 -10.32 -8.84
CA ASP A 273 -11.32 -9.14 -9.35
C ASP A 273 -10.05 -9.51 -10.14
N LEU A 274 -9.20 -8.52 -10.44
CA LEU A 274 -8.00 -8.77 -11.25
C LEU A 274 -6.93 -9.63 -10.53
N SER A 275 -7.05 -9.86 -9.22
CA SER A 275 -6.11 -10.72 -8.49
C SER A 275 -6.19 -12.17 -8.98
N LEU A 276 -7.39 -12.66 -9.34
CA LEU A 276 -7.58 -13.99 -9.92
C LEU A 276 -6.81 -14.14 -11.23
N LEU A 277 -6.76 -13.09 -12.07
CA LEU A 277 -5.98 -13.10 -13.30
C LEU A 277 -4.48 -13.15 -13.01
N GLY A 278 -4.02 -12.48 -11.95
CA GLY A 278 -2.65 -12.62 -11.43
C GLY A 278 -2.32 -14.04 -10.99
N ASP A 279 -3.23 -14.70 -10.28
CA ASP A 279 -3.08 -16.09 -9.85
C ASP A 279 -3.05 -17.08 -11.02
N LEU A 280 -3.93 -16.87 -12.01
CA LEU A 280 -3.93 -17.65 -13.26
C LEU A 280 -2.60 -17.49 -14.03
N TYR A 281 -2.05 -16.28 -14.07
CA TYR A 281 -0.75 -16.05 -14.70
C TYR A 281 0.40 -16.76 -13.97
N LYS A 282 0.35 -16.78 -12.63
CA LYS A 282 1.30 -17.54 -11.79
C LYS A 282 1.15 -19.05 -12.02
N GLY A 283 -0.07 -19.55 -12.12
CA GLY A 283 -0.37 -20.97 -12.35
C GLY A 283 -0.20 -21.88 -11.13
N TYR A 284 -0.07 -21.29 -9.95
CA TYR A 284 0.09 -22.01 -8.69
C TYR A 284 -1.17 -21.89 -7.85
N PHE A 285 -1.82 -23.03 -7.60
CA PHE A 285 -3.05 -23.12 -6.83
C PHE A 285 -3.02 -24.30 -5.87
N ASP A 286 -3.65 -24.13 -4.70
CA ASP A 286 -3.95 -25.25 -3.81
C ASP A 286 -5.20 -26.00 -4.31
N TRP A 287 -5.02 -26.81 -5.35
CA TRP A 287 -6.09 -27.57 -6.00
C TRP A 287 -6.83 -28.57 -5.09
N ALA A 288 -6.22 -28.93 -3.96
CA ALA A 288 -6.80 -29.85 -2.99
C ALA A 288 -7.84 -29.16 -2.10
N ASN A 289 -7.60 -27.88 -1.74
CA ASN A 289 -8.46 -27.11 -0.85
C ASN A 289 -9.29 -26.04 -1.57
N MET A 290 -9.10 -25.85 -2.89
CA MET A 290 -9.90 -24.93 -3.70
C MET A 290 -11.36 -25.39 -3.79
N ASP A 291 -12.30 -24.45 -3.65
CA ASP A 291 -13.72 -24.71 -3.83
C ASP A 291 -14.05 -25.18 -5.27
N ALA A 292 -15.08 -26.01 -5.41
CA ALA A 292 -15.42 -26.64 -6.68
C ALA A 292 -15.81 -25.63 -7.78
N THR A 293 -16.40 -24.49 -7.40
CA THR A 293 -16.82 -23.44 -8.33
C THR A 293 -15.61 -22.73 -8.91
N LYS A 294 -14.68 -22.25 -8.07
CA LYS A 294 -13.41 -21.66 -8.50
C LYS A 294 -12.58 -22.65 -9.29
N LYS A 295 -12.53 -23.92 -8.89
CA LYS A 295 -11.83 -24.98 -9.61
C LYS A 295 -12.36 -25.17 -11.03
N THR A 296 -13.68 -25.18 -11.18
CA THR A 296 -14.35 -25.27 -12.49
C THR A 296 -14.05 -24.04 -13.34
N LEU A 297 -14.14 -22.85 -12.75
CA LEU A 297 -13.84 -21.58 -13.43
C LEU A 297 -12.39 -21.51 -13.91
N VAL A 298 -11.42 -21.81 -13.04
CA VAL A 298 -9.99 -21.80 -13.37
C VAL A 298 -9.69 -22.79 -14.50
N THR A 299 -10.25 -24.00 -14.43
CA THR A 299 -10.09 -25.02 -15.49
C THR A 299 -10.65 -24.50 -16.82
N LYS A 300 -11.86 -23.94 -16.80
CA LYS A 300 -12.52 -23.39 -17.99
C LYS A 300 -11.70 -22.27 -18.63
N ILE A 301 -11.17 -21.33 -17.82
CA ILE A 301 -10.36 -20.22 -18.32
C ILE A 301 -9.08 -20.73 -18.99
N TYR A 302 -8.39 -21.70 -18.39
CA TYR A 302 -7.22 -22.30 -19.00
C TYR A 302 -7.53 -23.03 -20.31
N ASP A 303 -8.63 -23.78 -20.36
CA ASP A 303 -9.08 -24.48 -21.57
C ASP A 303 -9.40 -23.47 -22.70
N ASP A 304 -10.13 -22.40 -22.39
CA ASP A 304 -10.46 -21.33 -23.34
C ASP A 304 -9.21 -20.54 -23.79
N ALA A 305 -8.21 -20.41 -22.93
CA ALA A 305 -6.92 -19.82 -23.25
C ALA A 305 -5.97 -20.78 -24.02
N GLY A 306 -6.34 -22.06 -24.17
CA GLY A 306 -5.55 -23.08 -24.87
C GLY A 306 -4.36 -23.59 -24.07
N TYR A 307 -4.38 -23.46 -22.75
CA TYR A 307 -3.32 -23.98 -21.88
C TYR A 307 -3.43 -25.51 -21.77
N THR A 308 -2.30 -26.20 -21.84
CA THR A 308 -2.28 -27.66 -21.72
C THR A 308 -1.98 -28.06 -20.28
N LYS A 309 -2.92 -28.75 -19.65
CA LYS A 309 -2.72 -29.36 -18.34
C LYS A 309 -1.66 -30.45 -18.42
N PHE A 310 -0.76 -30.52 -17.44
CA PHE A 310 0.13 -31.66 -17.27
C PHE A 310 0.35 -31.95 -15.78
N THR A 311 0.54 -33.23 -15.49
CA THR A 311 0.85 -33.73 -14.16
C THR A 311 2.33 -34.08 -14.13
N ALA A 312 3.10 -33.49 -13.22
CA ALA A 312 4.48 -33.91 -13.01
C ALA A 312 4.50 -35.22 -12.20
N ALA A 313 5.28 -36.19 -12.64
CA ALA A 313 5.45 -37.47 -11.93
C ALA A 313 6.26 -37.27 -10.65
N GLU A 314 5.83 -37.91 -9.55
CA GLU A 314 6.33 -37.78 -8.16
C GLU A 314 7.86 -37.77 -7.98
N ASP A 315 8.31 -36.96 -7.02
CA ASP A 315 9.64 -37.08 -6.42
C ASP A 315 9.56 -37.98 -5.16
N PRO A 316 10.70 -38.36 -4.57
CA PRO A 316 10.73 -39.16 -3.34
C PRO A 316 10.13 -38.48 -2.08
N SER A 317 9.76 -37.19 -2.17
CA SER A 317 9.10 -36.40 -1.12
C SER A 317 7.57 -36.46 -1.23
N GLY A 318 7.03 -37.03 -2.31
CA GLY A 318 5.63 -37.43 -2.44
C GLY A 318 4.62 -36.34 -2.77
N LYS A 319 5.01 -35.24 -3.44
CA LYS A 319 4.01 -34.24 -3.88
C LYS A 319 4.35 -33.54 -5.21
N PHE A 320 3.59 -33.85 -6.25
CA PHE A 320 3.38 -32.94 -7.39
C PHE A 320 1.90 -32.69 -7.66
N VAL A 321 1.61 -31.50 -8.18
CA VAL A 321 0.27 -30.96 -8.37
C VAL A 321 0.03 -30.77 -9.86
N ASP A 322 -1.21 -30.97 -10.29
CA ASP A 322 -1.66 -30.59 -11.62
C ASP A 322 -1.32 -29.11 -11.90
N THR A 323 -0.65 -28.85 -13.02
CA THR A 323 -0.35 -27.49 -13.47
C THR A 323 -0.56 -27.37 -14.98
N TYR A 324 -0.30 -26.19 -15.53
CA TYR A 324 -0.55 -25.83 -16.91
C TYR A 324 0.71 -25.29 -17.56
N LYS A 325 1.06 -25.83 -18.72
CA LYS A 325 2.16 -25.31 -19.56
C LYS A 325 1.88 -23.86 -19.96
N GLY A 326 2.92 -23.05 -20.01
CA GLY A 326 2.81 -21.61 -20.32
C GLY A 326 2.45 -20.72 -19.12
N THR A 327 2.23 -21.29 -17.93
CA THR A 327 2.20 -20.52 -16.67
C THR A 327 3.61 -20.41 -16.07
N THR A 328 3.81 -19.45 -15.16
CA THR A 328 5.11 -19.30 -14.47
C THR A 328 5.48 -20.58 -13.69
N TYR A 329 4.52 -21.12 -12.93
CA TYR A 329 4.71 -22.36 -12.17
C TYR A 329 4.92 -23.57 -13.07
N GLY A 330 4.16 -23.67 -14.17
CA GLY A 330 4.35 -24.71 -15.19
C GLY A 330 5.78 -24.72 -15.74
N GLY A 331 6.34 -23.54 -16.02
CA GLY A 331 7.75 -23.40 -16.45
C GLY A 331 8.75 -23.87 -15.39
N TYR A 332 8.52 -23.57 -14.10
CA TYR A 332 9.35 -24.10 -13.01
C TYR A 332 9.33 -25.62 -12.96
N ILE A 333 8.16 -26.23 -13.13
CA ILE A 333 8.02 -27.69 -13.16
C ILE A 333 8.72 -28.29 -14.39
N GLU A 334 8.55 -27.70 -15.58
CA GLU A 334 9.24 -28.16 -16.80
C GLU A 334 10.77 -28.10 -16.66
N ASP A 335 11.29 -27.07 -15.99
CA ASP A 335 12.72 -26.94 -15.71
C ASP A 335 13.19 -27.90 -14.61
N TYR A 336 12.40 -28.12 -13.58
CA TYR A 336 12.70 -29.07 -12.50
C TYR A 336 12.82 -30.51 -13.03
N LEU A 337 11.94 -30.90 -13.97
CA LEU A 337 11.95 -32.24 -14.58
C LEU A 337 13.18 -32.52 -15.46
N LYS A 338 13.98 -31.50 -15.81
CA LYS A 338 15.26 -31.65 -16.53
C LYS A 338 16.42 -32.01 -15.59
N ILE A 339 16.20 -32.01 -14.27
CA ILE A 339 17.22 -32.33 -13.27
C ILE A 339 17.15 -33.81 -12.94
N THR A 340 18.15 -34.57 -13.41
CA THR A 340 18.20 -36.03 -13.30
C THR A 340 19.48 -36.51 -12.64
N ASP A 341 19.46 -37.70 -12.04
CA ASP A 341 20.67 -38.29 -11.44
C ASP A 341 21.66 -38.82 -12.51
N ASP A 342 21.21 -39.00 -13.75
CA ASP A 342 22.05 -39.39 -14.88
C ASP A 342 22.78 -38.17 -15.46
N ARG A 343 24.12 -38.22 -15.44
CA ARG A 343 25.00 -37.18 -15.98
C ARG A 343 24.77 -36.87 -17.46
N SER A 344 24.26 -37.82 -18.25
CA SER A 344 24.03 -37.67 -19.69
C SER A 344 22.72 -36.96 -20.03
N THR A 345 21.75 -36.98 -19.12
CA THR A 345 20.42 -36.35 -19.31
C THR A 345 20.20 -35.14 -18.41
N ASN A 346 21.05 -34.92 -17.41
CA ASN A 346 20.92 -33.85 -16.45
C ASN A 346 21.25 -32.47 -17.04
N ASP A 347 20.34 -31.52 -16.90
CA ASP A 347 20.62 -30.11 -17.19
C ASP A 347 21.32 -29.44 -15.99
N THR A 348 22.66 -29.43 -16.04
CA THR A 348 23.49 -28.82 -14.99
C THR A 348 23.25 -27.31 -14.78
N THR A 349 22.66 -26.61 -15.75
CA THR A 349 22.32 -25.18 -15.60
C THR A 349 21.09 -25.04 -14.72
N LYS A 350 20.06 -25.86 -14.98
CA LYS A 350 18.84 -25.90 -14.15
C LYS A 350 19.13 -26.46 -12.77
N GLU A 351 19.97 -27.49 -12.65
CA GLU A 351 20.41 -28.00 -11.35
C GLU A 351 21.06 -26.90 -10.50
N LYS A 352 21.95 -26.08 -11.07
CA LYS A 352 22.58 -24.96 -10.33
C LYS A 352 21.58 -23.89 -9.92
N ASP A 353 20.60 -23.57 -10.76
CA ASP A 353 19.52 -22.61 -10.45
C ASP A 353 18.64 -23.11 -9.30
N PHE A 354 18.30 -24.40 -9.28
CA PHE A 354 17.49 -25.01 -8.22
C PHE A 354 18.27 -25.37 -6.96
N THR A 355 19.59 -25.51 -6.99
CA THR A 355 20.38 -25.87 -5.79
C THR A 355 21.11 -24.67 -5.17
N GLY A 356 21.04 -23.50 -5.81
CA GLY A 356 21.88 -22.35 -5.44
C GLY A 356 23.37 -22.69 -5.57
N SER A 357 23.74 -23.42 -6.63
CA SER A 357 25.09 -23.99 -6.81
C SER A 357 25.53 -24.92 -5.67
N GLY A 358 24.62 -25.79 -5.20
CA GLY A 358 24.89 -26.78 -4.14
C GLY A 358 24.72 -26.26 -2.71
N ALA A 359 24.17 -25.07 -2.50
CA ALA A 359 23.85 -24.54 -1.19
C ALA A 359 22.70 -25.29 -0.49
N TYR A 360 21.82 -25.92 -1.26
CA TYR A 360 20.67 -26.71 -0.80
C TYR A 360 20.24 -27.73 -1.87
N THR A 361 19.35 -28.66 -1.50
CA THR A 361 18.83 -29.68 -2.44
C THR A 361 17.86 -29.07 -3.45
N LYS A 362 17.63 -29.74 -4.59
CA LYS A 362 16.71 -29.25 -5.62
C LYS A 362 15.28 -29.09 -5.11
N GLU A 363 14.85 -29.94 -4.17
CA GLU A 363 13.53 -29.90 -3.53
C GLU A 363 13.37 -28.62 -2.70
N VAL A 364 14.39 -28.27 -1.92
CA VAL A 364 14.43 -27.00 -1.18
C VAL A 364 14.40 -25.81 -2.13
N GLY A 365 15.09 -25.88 -3.27
CA GLY A 365 15.02 -24.84 -4.30
C GLY A 365 13.65 -24.68 -4.94
N MET A 366 12.97 -25.79 -5.21
CA MET A 366 11.60 -25.77 -5.71
C MET A 366 10.67 -25.09 -4.70
N GLN A 367 10.81 -25.40 -3.40
CA GLN A 367 10.06 -24.75 -2.33
C GLN A 367 10.35 -23.23 -2.27
N ILE A 368 11.62 -22.82 -2.38
CA ILE A 368 11.99 -21.39 -2.41
C ILE A 368 11.34 -20.68 -3.61
N LYS A 369 11.36 -21.28 -4.80
CA LYS A 369 10.73 -20.71 -6.00
C LYS A 369 9.20 -20.65 -5.87
N GLN A 370 8.57 -21.64 -5.25
CA GLN A 370 7.14 -21.63 -4.93
C GLN A 370 6.79 -20.48 -3.97
N GLN A 371 7.54 -20.35 -2.87
CA GLN A 371 7.34 -19.28 -1.89
C GLN A 371 7.54 -17.91 -2.53
N ALA A 372 8.57 -17.76 -3.37
CA ALA A 372 8.81 -16.54 -4.14
C ALA A 372 7.66 -16.24 -5.11
N LEU A 373 7.07 -17.25 -5.74
CA LEU A 373 5.95 -17.08 -6.65
C LEU A 373 4.67 -16.63 -5.93
N VAL A 374 4.38 -17.22 -4.77
CA VAL A 374 3.22 -16.84 -3.93
C VAL A 374 3.35 -15.41 -3.43
N ALA A 375 4.57 -14.97 -3.08
CA ALA A 375 4.83 -13.61 -2.62
C ALA A 375 4.70 -12.51 -3.70
N ILE A 376 4.49 -12.88 -4.98
CA ILE A 376 4.33 -11.91 -6.06
C ILE A 376 2.85 -11.52 -6.20
N ASP A 377 2.59 -10.23 -6.02
CA ASP A 377 1.39 -9.59 -6.53
C ASP A 377 1.60 -9.09 -7.97
N LYS A 378 0.59 -9.27 -8.81
CA LYS A 378 0.53 -8.71 -10.18
C LYS A 378 -0.43 -7.53 -10.28
N THR A 379 -1.29 -7.33 -9.29
CA THR A 379 -2.25 -6.25 -9.27
C THR A 379 -1.68 -4.98 -8.65
N THR A 380 -2.33 -3.89 -8.95
CA THR A 380 -2.14 -2.62 -8.26
C THR A 380 -3.51 -2.02 -8.09
N ASP A 381 -3.92 -1.81 -6.84
CA ASP A 381 -5.20 -1.23 -6.47
C ASP A 381 -5.01 0.02 -5.61
N GLY A 382 -6.08 0.82 -5.49
CA GLY A 382 -6.14 1.96 -4.58
C GLY A 382 -6.40 3.30 -5.26
N TRP A 383 -6.21 4.36 -4.49
CA TRP A 383 -6.41 5.75 -4.91
C TRP A 383 -5.13 6.36 -5.45
N TYR A 384 -5.22 7.07 -6.58
CA TYR A 384 -4.08 7.70 -7.23
C TYR A 384 -4.43 9.06 -7.85
N THR A 385 -3.43 9.94 -7.94
CA THR A 385 -3.45 11.14 -8.77
C THR A 385 -2.49 10.96 -9.96
N SER A 386 -2.46 11.94 -10.87
CA SER A 386 -1.57 11.90 -12.04
C SER A 386 -0.07 11.86 -11.71
N SER A 387 0.35 12.11 -10.46
CA SER A 387 1.75 11.90 -10.05
C SER A 387 2.08 10.43 -9.80
N GLY A 388 1.10 9.60 -9.43
CA GLY A 388 1.27 8.17 -9.14
C GLY A 388 1.32 7.26 -10.38
N LEU A 389 1.25 5.94 -10.18
CA LEU A 389 1.17 4.93 -11.26
C LEU A 389 2.29 5.03 -12.31
N SER A 390 3.53 5.26 -11.88
CA SER A 390 4.68 5.47 -12.77
C SER A 390 5.05 4.23 -13.61
N SER A 391 4.59 3.05 -13.23
CA SER A 391 4.76 1.78 -13.96
C SER A 391 3.81 1.64 -15.14
N LEU A 392 2.73 2.43 -15.21
CA LEU A 392 1.84 2.43 -16.37
C LEU A 392 2.49 3.21 -17.54
N PRO A 393 2.36 2.71 -18.79
CA PRO A 393 2.74 3.46 -19.98
C PRO A 393 2.15 4.87 -19.97
N SER A 394 2.94 5.86 -20.41
CA SER A 394 2.59 7.29 -20.31
C SER A 394 1.24 7.61 -20.95
N ASP A 395 0.91 6.99 -22.09
CA ASP A 395 -0.34 7.27 -22.79
C ASP A 395 -1.55 6.72 -22.02
N LEU A 396 -1.42 5.52 -21.43
CA LEU A 396 -2.47 4.92 -20.59
C LEU A 396 -2.68 5.77 -19.34
N LYS A 397 -1.58 6.18 -18.69
CA LYS A 397 -1.62 7.07 -17.53
C LYS A 397 -2.26 8.42 -17.88
N SER A 398 -1.81 9.09 -18.94
CA SER A 398 -2.39 10.36 -19.37
C SER A 398 -3.87 10.23 -19.74
N ARG A 399 -4.29 9.12 -20.34
CA ARG A 399 -5.70 8.85 -20.69
C ARG A 399 -6.55 8.61 -19.44
N LEU A 400 -6.08 7.80 -18.49
CA LEU A 400 -6.76 7.49 -17.22
C LEU A 400 -7.16 8.75 -16.43
N PHE A 401 -6.27 9.74 -16.41
CA PHE A 401 -6.47 10.99 -15.68
C PHE A 401 -7.21 12.08 -16.46
N LYS A 402 -7.73 11.79 -17.66
CA LYS A 402 -8.59 12.75 -18.38
C LYS A 402 -9.92 12.96 -17.67
N ILE A 403 -10.47 14.16 -17.82
CA ILE A 403 -11.82 14.49 -17.32
C ILE A 403 -12.90 13.64 -17.99
N GLY A 404 -12.69 13.21 -19.24
CA GLY A 404 -13.60 12.32 -19.97
C GLY A 404 -13.87 11.01 -19.24
N VAL A 405 -12.84 10.38 -18.66
CA VAL A 405 -13.00 9.17 -17.83
C VAL A 405 -13.95 9.44 -16.66
N ALA A 406 -13.81 10.57 -15.95
CA ALA A 406 -14.70 10.93 -14.85
C ALA A 406 -16.14 11.25 -15.27
N ASN A 407 -16.36 11.58 -16.55
CA ASN A 407 -17.70 11.75 -17.11
C ASN A 407 -18.34 10.41 -17.50
N GLU A 408 -17.52 9.41 -17.83
CA GLU A 408 -17.98 8.11 -18.31
C GLU A 408 -18.28 7.10 -17.19
N VAL A 409 -17.45 7.06 -16.14
CA VAL A 409 -17.58 6.10 -15.01
C VAL A 409 -18.99 6.09 -14.40
N ASP A 410 -19.64 7.26 -14.32
CA ASP A 410 -21.01 7.40 -13.80
C ASP A 410 -22.02 7.82 -14.89
N SER A 411 -21.71 7.60 -16.16
CA SER A 411 -22.58 8.07 -17.25
C SER A 411 -23.91 7.32 -17.35
N GLY A 412 -24.04 6.16 -16.68
CA GLY A 412 -25.17 5.25 -16.83
C GLY A 412 -25.23 4.55 -18.19
N LYS A 413 -24.23 4.75 -19.06
CA LYS A 413 -24.11 4.10 -20.36
C LYS A 413 -23.43 2.75 -20.22
N THR A 414 -23.74 1.84 -21.14
CA THR A 414 -23.12 0.51 -21.27
C THR A 414 -22.45 0.36 -22.63
N GLY A 415 -21.44 -0.51 -22.72
CA GLY A 415 -20.68 -0.76 -23.95
C GLY A 415 -19.53 0.21 -24.17
N GLU A 416 -19.19 0.44 -25.44
CA GLU A 416 -18.06 1.28 -25.86
C GLU A 416 -18.33 2.78 -25.62
N LEU A 417 -17.33 3.46 -25.07
CA LEU A 417 -17.31 4.88 -24.77
C LEU A 417 -16.01 5.51 -25.29
N ASP A 418 -15.89 6.85 -25.25
CA ASP A 418 -14.75 7.56 -25.84
C ASP A 418 -13.42 7.22 -25.14
N TYR A 419 -13.47 6.99 -23.82
CA TYR A 419 -12.30 6.71 -22.98
C TYR A 419 -12.23 5.28 -22.45
N GLY A 420 -13.33 4.54 -22.47
CA GLY A 420 -13.42 3.22 -21.87
C GLY A 420 -14.56 2.35 -22.38
N TYR A 421 -14.84 1.30 -21.63
CA TYR A 421 -15.89 0.33 -21.90
C TYR A 421 -16.60 -0.01 -20.59
N TYR A 422 -17.92 0.08 -20.57
CA TYR A 422 -18.72 -0.19 -19.38
C TYR A 422 -19.48 -1.51 -19.51
N ILE A 423 -19.25 -2.45 -18.59
CA ILE A 423 -19.87 -3.78 -18.63
C ILE A 423 -20.13 -4.30 -17.22
N ASN A 424 -21.33 -4.85 -17.00
CA ASN A 424 -21.75 -5.48 -15.74
C ASN A 424 -21.51 -4.63 -14.48
N GLY A 425 -21.63 -3.31 -14.59
CA GLY A 425 -21.41 -2.39 -13.46
C GLY A 425 -19.97 -1.89 -13.29
N HIS A 426 -19.06 -2.30 -14.17
CA HIS A 426 -17.63 -1.98 -14.09
C HIS A 426 -17.17 -1.20 -15.31
N TYR A 427 -16.34 -0.17 -15.09
CA TYR A 427 -15.73 0.63 -16.14
C TYR A 427 -14.27 0.21 -16.36
N TYR A 428 -13.92 -0.07 -17.60
CA TYR A 428 -12.55 -0.43 -18.01
C TYR A 428 -11.99 0.58 -18.98
N LEU A 429 -10.73 0.99 -18.78
CA LEU A 429 -10.04 1.89 -19.69
C LEU A 429 -9.77 1.19 -21.03
N THR A 430 -10.00 1.87 -22.15
CA THR A 430 -9.60 1.40 -23.48
C THR A 430 -8.37 2.16 -23.95
N SER A 431 -7.72 1.70 -25.03
CA SER A 431 -6.62 2.41 -25.66
C SER A 431 -6.91 2.74 -27.12
N THR A 432 -6.49 3.93 -27.55
CA THR A 432 -6.52 4.35 -28.96
C THR A 432 -5.16 4.17 -29.67
N VAL A 433 -4.11 3.83 -28.92
CA VAL A 433 -2.72 3.73 -29.41
C VAL A 433 -2.20 2.29 -29.36
N TYR A 434 -2.68 1.53 -28.36
CA TYR A 434 -2.30 0.15 -28.09
C TYR A 434 -3.45 -0.77 -28.52
N GLN A 435 -3.64 -0.91 -29.83
CA GLN A 435 -4.57 -1.86 -30.42
C GLN A 435 -3.76 -2.89 -31.20
N ASN A 436 -3.92 -4.16 -30.84
CA ASN A 436 -3.36 -5.23 -31.65
C ASN A 436 -4.32 -5.47 -32.83
N GLU A 437 -3.81 -5.42 -34.06
CA GLU A 437 -4.57 -5.82 -35.27
C GLU A 437 -4.97 -7.31 -35.21
N GLU A 438 -4.37 -8.11 -34.31
CA GLU A 438 -4.57 -9.55 -34.17
C GLU A 438 -5.44 -9.99 -32.98
N THR A 439 -5.86 -9.07 -32.08
CA THR A 439 -6.78 -9.41 -30.98
C THR A 439 -8.21 -9.07 -31.36
N SER A 440 -9.13 -10.01 -31.14
CA SER A 440 -10.53 -9.84 -31.55
C SER A 440 -11.11 -8.54 -31.00
N THR A 441 -11.88 -7.85 -31.84
CA THR A 441 -12.70 -6.66 -31.52
C THR A 441 -13.65 -6.85 -30.32
N SER A 442 -13.74 -8.07 -29.77
CA SER A 442 -14.70 -8.45 -28.73
C SER A 442 -14.35 -7.89 -27.33
N TYR A 443 -13.08 -7.60 -27.05
CA TYR A 443 -12.61 -7.14 -25.73
C TYR A 443 -11.68 -5.91 -25.86
N PRO A 444 -12.20 -4.72 -26.20
CA PRO A 444 -11.40 -3.53 -26.51
C PRO A 444 -10.62 -2.95 -25.32
N TYR A 445 -10.89 -3.43 -24.11
CA TYR A 445 -10.22 -3.05 -22.87
C TYR A 445 -9.06 -4.00 -22.48
N VAL A 446 -8.79 -5.03 -23.28
CA VAL A 446 -7.57 -5.85 -23.17
C VAL A 446 -6.50 -5.19 -24.04
N ILE A 447 -5.50 -4.59 -23.40
CA ILE A 447 -4.56 -3.67 -24.06
C ILE A 447 -3.19 -4.35 -24.20
N TYR A 448 -2.57 -4.27 -25.38
CA TYR A 448 -1.21 -4.78 -25.60
C TYR A 448 -0.23 -3.66 -25.96
N ASP A 449 0.79 -3.48 -25.12
CA ASP A 449 1.90 -2.59 -25.40
C ASP A 449 3.04 -3.36 -26.09
N LYS A 450 3.21 -3.10 -27.39
CA LYS A 450 4.28 -3.69 -28.20
C LYS A 450 5.68 -3.24 -27.76
N THR A 451 5.82 -2.09 -27.10
CA THR A 451 7.13 -1.54 -26.70
C THR A 451 7.70 -2.27 -25.49
N THR A 452 6.84 -2.65 -24.56
CA THR A 452 7.19 -3.36 -23.32
C THR A 452 6.81 -4.84 -23.36
N THR A 453 6.25 -5.32 -24.48
CA THR A 453 5.68 -6.67 -24.64
C THR A 453 4.81 -7.06 -23.44
N THR A 454 3.94 -6.15 -23.02
CA THR A 454 3.14 -6.28 -21.79
C THR A 454 1.67 -6.05 -22.09
N TRP A 455 0.84 -6.89 -21.50
CA TRP A 455 -0.60 -6.76 -21.56
C TRP A 455 -1.14 -6.05 -20.31
N TYR A 456 -2.15 -5.21 -20.51
CA TYR A 456 -2.77 -4.39 -19.48
C TYR A 456 -4.28 -4.56 -19.47
N LEU A 457 -4.85 -4.53 -18.26
CA LEU A 457 -6.28 -4.39 -18.03
C LEU A 457 -6.45 -3.45 -16.83
N ILE A 458 -7.21 -2.37 -17.02
CA ILE A 458 -7.34 -1.27 -16.06
C ILE A 458 -8.83 -1.05 -15.78
N ARG A 459 -9.27 -1.37 -14.56
CA ARG A 459 -10.60 -1.05 -14.03
C ARG A 459 -10.55 0.26 -13.27
N VAL A 460 -11.53 1.14 -13.50
CA VAL A 460 -11.69 2.41 -12.76
C VAL A 460 -12.92 2.29 -11.89
N ASP A 461 -12.70 2.15 -10.59
CA ASP A 461 -13.76 1.97 -9.60
C ASP A 461 -14.40 3.31 -9.22
N GLU A 462 -13.62 4.40 -9.24
CA GLU A 462 -14.11 5.74 -8.93
C GLU A 462 -13.26 6.80 -9.62
N ALA A 463 -13.90 7.90 -10.02
CA ALA A 463 -13.26 9.03 -10.68
C ALA A 463 -13.81 10.37 -10.17
N VAL A 464 -13.00 11.03 -9.35
CA VAL A 464 -13.37 12.29 -8.68
C VAL A 464 -13.45 13.43 -9.69
N LYS A 465 -14.49 14.25 -9.52
CA LYS A 465 -14.69 15.54 -10.19
C LYS A 465 -15.43 16.50 -9.26
N ILE A 466 -15.28 17.80 -9.53
CA ILE A 466 -15.85 18.88 -8.70
C ILE A 466 -17.35 18.66 -8.41
N SER A 467 -18.15 18.27 -9.40
CA SER A 467 -19.59 18.08 -9.21
C SER A 467 -19.94 16.96 -8.24
N LYS A 468 -19.12 15.90 -8.14
CA LYS A 468 -19.36 14.79 -7.21
C LYS A 468 -19.11 15.20 -5.75
N LEU A 469 -18.14 16.09 -5.53
CA LEU A 469 -17.84 16.65 -4.21
C LEU A 469 -18.75 17.84 -3.84
N GLY A 470 -19.65 18.26 -4.72
CA GLY A 470 -20.59 19.35 -4.44
C GLY A 470 -21.77 18.94 -3.54
N ASP A 471 -22.78 19.78 -3.55
CA ASP A 471 -24.06 19.65 -2.83
C ASP A 471 -25.28 19.47 -3.76
N GLY A 472 -25.05 19.44 -5.08
CA GLY A 472 -26.09 19.31 -6.09
C GLY A 472 -26.45 17.86 -6.48
N THR A 473 -27.39 17.71 -7.41
CA THR A 473 -27.77 16.41 -8.00
C THR A 473 -26.57 15.74 -8.67
N GLY A 474 -26.30 14.49 -8.32
CA GLY A 474 -25.12 13.75 -8.79
C GLY A 474 -23.86 14.00 -7.96
N SER A 475 -23.99 14.67 -6.81
CA SER A 475 -23.00 14.64 -5.73
C SER A 475 -22.98 13.28 -5.05
N TYR A 476 -21.90 12.97 -4.33
CA TYR A 476 -21.77 11.74 -3.54
C TYR A 476 -22.87 11.61 -2.49
N ASP A 477 -23.44 12.72 -2.02
CA ASP A 477 -24.55 12.71 -1.06
C ASP A 477 -25.90 12.31 -1.70
N THR A 478 -26.03 12.39 -3.02
CA THR A 478 -27.32 12.23 -3.73
C THR A 478 -27.30 11.16 -4.82
N MET A 479 -26.13 10.67 -5.21
CA MET A 479 -26.02 9.56 -6.16
C MET A 479 -26.48 8.25 -5.53
N ALA A 480 -26.94 7.31 -6.35
CA ALA A 480 -27.22 5.96 -5.87
C ALA A 480 -25.91 5.28 -5.48
N ALA A 481 -25.97 4.40 -4.46
CA ALA A 481 -24.82 3.56 -4.12
C ALA A 481 -24.42 2.68 -5.30
N HIS A 482 -23.14 2.66 -5.63
CA HIS A 482 -22.60 1.76 -6.63
C HIS A 482 -22.74 0.31 -6.14
N SER A 483 -23.03 -0.61 -7.05
CA SER A 483 -23.01 -2.04 -6.73
C SER A 483 -21.58 -2.46 -6.36
N GLY A 484 -21.41 -3.10 -5.20
CA GLY A 484 -20.10 -3.60 -4.73
C GLY A 484 -19.27 -2.62 -3.89
N THR A 485 -19.75 -1.40 -3.60
CA THR A 485 -19.11 -0.52 -2.62
C THR A 485 -19.47 -0.91 -1.18
N ASP A 486 -18.49 -0.87 -0.28
CA ASP A 486 -18.72 -0.93 1.16
C ASP A 486 -19.64 0.21 1.60
N GLN A 487 -20.83 -0.15 2.08
CA GLN A 487 -21.87 0.80 2.48
C GLN A 487 -21.71 1.30 3.93
N THR A 488 -20.72 0.80 4.68
CA THR A 488 -20.51 1.14 6.10
C THR A 488 -20.43 2.64 6.32
N TYR A 489 -19.75 3.37 5.43
CA TYR A 489 -19.58 4.82 5.51
C TYR A 489 -20.43 5.60 4.50
N TRP A 490 -21.43 4.95 3.89
CA TRP A 490 -22.29 5.60 2.90
C TRP A 490 -22.90 6.94 3.36
N PRO A 491 -23.40 7.08 4.61
CA PRO A 491 -23.97 8.34 5.09
C PRO A 491 -22.98 9.52 5.14
N ILE A 492 -21.68 9.24 5.03
CA ILE A 492 -20.59 10.23 5.01
C ILE A 492 -19.66 10.00 3.80
N PHE A 493 -20.13 9.36 2.73
CA PHE A 493 -19.29 8.92 1.60
C PHE A 493 -18.54 10.08 0.92
N ARG A 494 -19.18 11.24 0.77
CA ARG A 494 -18.50 12.43 0.25
C ARG A 494 -17.28 12.81 1.09
N GLU A 495 -17.42 12.74 2.41
CA GLU A 495 -16.34 13.07 3.34
C GLU A 495 -15.23 12.01 3.29
N THR A 496 -15.56 10.72 3.20
CA THR A 496 -14.53 9.68 3.09
C THR A 496 -13.74 9.80 1.79
N VAL A 497 -14.40 10.00 0.65
CA VAL A 497 -13.72 10.26 -0.64
C VAL A 497 -12.86 11.52 -0.55
N ALA A 498 -13.39 12.62 0.00
CA ALA A 498 -12.64 13.86 0.15
C ALA A 498 -11.38 13.67 1.00
N ARG A 499 -11.46 12.90 2.09
CA ARG A 499 -10.32 12.59 2.97
C ARG A 499 -9.29 11.68 2.30
N GLU A 500 -9.70 10.66 1.55
CA GLU A 500 -8.76 9.84 0.75
C GLU A 500 -8.02 10.69 -0.29
N VAL A 501 -8.72 11.60 -0.98
CA VAL A 501 -8.06 12.53 -1.92
C VAL A 501 -7.14 13.50 -1.19
N ALA A 502 -7.56 14.02 -0.03
CA ALA A 502 -6.72 14.90 0.78
C ALA A 502 -5.44 14.18 1.24
N TYR A 503 -5.53 12.90 1.60
CA TYR A 503 -4.38 12.08 1.96
C TYR A 503 -3.38 11.98 0.81
N LEU A 504 -3.85 11.73 -0.42
CA LEU A 504 -2.98 11.71 -1.62
C LEU A 504 -2.26 13.04 -1.87
N LEU A 505 -2.90 14.15 -1.54
CA LEU A 505 -2.34 15.49 -1.75
C LEU A 505 -1.48 15.97 -0.59
N SER A 506 -1.66 15.43 0.62
CA SER A 506 -0.99 15.88 1.84
C SER A 506 0.54 15.73 1.81
N ASP A 507 1.08 14.91 0.91
CA ASP A 507 2.52 14.80 0.69
C ASP A 507 3.12 15.95 -0.15
N THR A 508 2.28 16.81 -0.74
CA THR A 508 2.72 17.95 -1.56
C THR A 508 3.27 19.07 -0.68
N ASP A 509 4.50 19.52 -0.93
CA ASP A 509 5.20 20.53 -0.13
C ASP A 509 4.40 21.83 0.04
N THR A 510 3.72 22.28 -1.01
CA THR A 510 2.84 23.45 -0.95
C THR A 510 1.75 23.29 0.11
N TYR A 511 1.06 22.14 0.14
CA TYR A 511 -0.02 21.90 1.09
C TYR A 511 0.50 21.65 2.51
N LYS A 512 1.66 20.99 2.65
CA LYS A 512 2.36 20.88 3.94
C LYS A 512 2.66 22.25 4.53
N LYS A 513 3.30 23.12 3.75
CA LYS A 513 3.67 24.47 4.20
C LYS A 513 2.45 25.28 4.58
N SER A 514 1.41 25.32 3.74
CA SER A 514 0.19 26.08 4.04
C SER A 514 -0.59 25.56 5.25
N ALA A 515 -0.66 24.23 5.42
CA ALA A 515 -1.32 23.63 6.58
C ALA A 515 -0.54 23.92 7.86
N ASN A 516 0.78 23.73 7.86
CA ASN A 516 1.63 24.00 9.01
C ASN A 516 1.51 25.46 9.46
N GLN A 517 1.56 26.41 8.51
CA GLN A 517 1.35 27.83 8.81
C GLN A 517 0.00 28.05 9.49
N TYR A 518 -1.07 27.55 8.87
CA TYR A 518 -2.43 27.73 9.38
C TYR A 518 -2.57 27.23 10.83
N TYR A 519 -2.08 26.04 11.15
CA TYR A 519 -2.25 25.46 12.48
C TYR A 519 -1.37 26.13 13.54
N VAL A 520 -0.15 26.53 13.17
CA VAL A 520 0.72 27.29 14.09
C VAL A 520 0.11 28.65 14.41
N ASP A 521 -0.47 29.35 13.42
CA ASP A 521 -1.18 30.62 13.64
C ASP A 521 -2.37 30.48 14.59
N GLN A 522 -3.13 29.38 14.46
CA GLN A 522 -4.28 29.10 15.32
C GLN A 522 -3.87 28.70 16.74
N ALA A 523 -2.69 28.12 16.93
CA ALA A 523 -2.23 27.63 18.23
C ALA A 523 -1.96 28.74 19.25
N ALA A 524 -1.95 30.01 18.81
CA ALA A 524 -1.75 31.19 19.67
C ALA A 524 -0.61 30.96 20.68
N ILE A 525 0.52 30.44 20.19
CA ILE A 525 1.64 29.98 21.03
C ILE A 525 2.08 31.16 21.90
N ALA A 526 1.80 31.07 23.20
CA ALA A 526 2.27 32.04 24.17
C ALA A 526 3.75 31.79 24.42
N TYR A 527 4.61 32.60 23.80
CA TYR A 527 6.02 32.57 24.09
C TYR A 527 6.24 33.27 25.42
N HIS A 528 6.52 32.49 26.47
CA HIS A 528 6.84 33.02 27.79
C HIS A 528 8.23 33.69 27.86
N ASP A 529 9.01 33.62 26.77
CA ASP A 529 10.36 34.14 26.65
C ASP A 529 10.58 34.70 25.23
N ASP A 530 10.99 35.98 25.16
CA ASP A 530 11.33 36.67 23.91
C ASP A 530 12.46 35.96 23.14
N TYR A 531 13.34 35.24 23.85
CA TYR A 531 14.41 34.44 23.25
C TYR A 531 13.86 33.21 22.52
N VAL A 532 12.86 32.54 23.09
CA VAL A 532 12.18 31.40 22.44
C VAL A 532 11.36 31.89 21.25
N TYR A 533 10.67 33.03 21.37
CA TYR A 533 9.98 33.67 20.24
C TYR A 533 10.95 33.98 19.09
N ASN A 534 12.06 34.67 19.39
CA ASN A 534 13.06 35.04 18.38
C ASN A 534 13.73 33.82 17.75
N TYR A 535 13.92 32.73 18.50
CA TYR A 535 14.41 31.46 17.97
C TYR A 535 13.47 30.87 16.93
N PHE A 536 12.17 30.74 17.24
CA PHE A 536 11.19 30.21 16.30
C PHE A 536 11.07 31.11 15.06
N LYS A 537 11.08 32.43 15.25
CA LYS A 537 11.04 33.40 14.14
C LYS A 537 12.27 33.35 13.24
N THR A 538 13.45 33.11 13.80
CA THR A 538 14.71 33.05 13.02
C THR A 538 14.88 31.70 12.33
N THR A 539 14.49 30.62 13.00
CA THR A 539 14.70 29.23 12.53
C THR A 539 13.62 28.78 11.56
N PHE A 540 12.40 29.27 11.74
CA PHE A 540 11.27 29.02 10.84
C PHE A 540 10.65 30.34 10.43
N PRO A 541 11.36 31.18 9.66
CA PRO A 541 10.81 32.48 9.23
C PRO A 541 9.49 32.31 8.48
N ASP A 542 9.40 31.23 7.72
CA ASP A 542 8.19 30.77 7.03
C ASP A 542 6.97 30.52 7.94
N LEU A 543 7.14 30.41 9.27
CA LEU A 543 6.06 30.26 10.25
C LEU A 543 5.54 31.61 10.80
N PHE A 544 6.22 32.72 10.52
CA PHE A 544 5.99 34.05 11.13
C PHE A 544 5.80 35.19 10.11
N ASP A 545 5.84 34.87 8.82
CA ASP A 545 5.50 35.76 7.70
C ASP A 545 4.02 35.63 7.32
#